data_AF-A0A510E1P6-F1
#
_entry.id   AF-A0A510E1P6-F1
#
_cell.length_a   1.000
_cell.length_b   1.000
_cell.length_c   1.000
_cell.angle_alpha   90.00
_cell.angle_beta   90.00
_cell.angle_gamma   90.00
#
_symmetry.space_group_name_H-M   'P 1'
#
loop_
_entity.id
_entity.type
_entity.pdbx_description
1 polymer ?
#
loop_
_entity_poly.entity_id
_entity_poly.type
_entity_poly.pdbx_seq_one_letter_code
_entity_poly.pdbx_strand_id
1 'polypeptide(L)'
;MNKKIPLVIVSLFLLSLAGGLFAYHFSTHEPSMSVDAESVKYIHDLQGTVMWLGPMILVVPPGTYAHVGNMTLTSYEVTLMLTSGPGFALEVDNSTEGYFTGKILPFVLVFAPNTWSTVKVNYSSFDGNFTGVSTAGQVSWMYGDGIMFSNASPGLYKFVTSTKPFGEPPKTVSYPVKPAFGLTPVNGVTYEINGTKGGVTVDSNLIVVVQPGTYQRFSNGTVFKDYNFSLVYYSPYNISVIPFPDQYPFLAFAYAVNGQVTYNESSNKPYITVILSPSAGVMMWDWGMVDGHPGYVIDPHVLVGQGSDDNVVVNLNFKRPVPWIFTLTLD
;
A
#
# COMPACT_ATOMS: atom_id res chain seq x y z
N MET A 1 8.92 -39.24 2.63
CA MET A 1 9.80 -39.00 3.80
C MET A 1 11.19 -38.61 3.30
N ASN A 2 11.53 -37.32 3.35
CA ASN A 2 12.83 -36.85 3.83
C ASN A 2 12.76 -35.34 4.09
N LYS A 3 13.33 -34.97 5.23
CA LYS A 3 13.17 -33.74 6.02
C LYS A 3 13.55 -32.47 5.26
N LYS A 4 12.75 -31.41 5.43
CA LYS A 4 13.26 -30.03 5.50
C LYS A 4 13.22 -29.60 6.96
N ILE A 5 14.38 -29.29 7.52
CA ILE A 5 14.54 -28.66 8.83
C ILE A 5 14.49 -27.15 8.57
N PRO A 6 13.51 -26.39 9.09
CA PRO A 6 13.62 -24.94 9.09
C PRO A 6 14.57 -24.56 10.24
N LEU A 7 15.77 -24.12 9.88
CA LEU A 7 16.63 -23.42 10.83
C LEU A 7 16.14 -21.96 10.89
N VAL A 8 15.28 -21.69 11.86
CA VAL A 8 14.92 -20.32 12.25
C VAL A 8 16.14 -19.70 12.92
N ILE A 9 16.80 -18.76 12.24
CA ILE A 9 17.75 -17.86 12.88
C ILE A 9 17.01 -16.56 13.15
N VAL A 10 16.47 -16.43 14.37
CA VAL A 10 16.22 -15.12 14.98
C VAL A 10 17.59 -14.60 15.42
N SER A 11 18.18 -13.68 14.67
CA SER A 11 19.33 -12.93 15.17
C SER A 11 18.84 -11.65 15.83
N LEU A 12 18.60 -11.74 17.14
CA LEU A 12 18.42 -10.61 18.02
C LEU A 12 19.81 -10.00 18.31
N PHE A 13 20.18 -8.91 17.63
CA PHE A 13 21.36 -8.15 18.03
C PHE A 13 20.97 -7.16 19.14
N LEU A 14 21.28 -7.54 20.38
CA LEU A 14 21.42 -6.64 21.51
C LEU A 14 22.79 -5.97 21.43
N LEU A 15 22.85 -4.67 21.14
CA LEU A 15 23.95 -3.84 21.62
C LEU A 15 23.37 -2.56 22.25
N SER A 16 23.69 -2.38 23.52
CA SER A 16 23.26 -1.25 24.34
C SER A 16 24.21 -0.06 24.20
N LEU A 17 23.68 1.09 24.65
CA LEU A 17 24.28 2.40 24.93
C LEU A 17 24.16 3.46 23.82
N ALA A 18 23.25 4.40 24.11
CA ALA A 18 22.97 5.70 23.48
C ALA A 18 22.21 5.68 22.14
N GLY A 19 20.89 5.89 22.22
CA GLY A 19 20.03 6.25 21.09
C GLY A 19 19.49 5.05 20.30
N GLY A 20 18.57 4.29 20.91
CA GLY A 20 17.98 3.10 20.28
C GLY A 20 17.09 3.45 19.08
N LEU A 21 17.55 3.09 17.89
CA LEU A 21 16.76 2.98 16.67
C LEU A 21 16.55 1.48 16.42
N PHE A 22 15.35 0.96 16.69
CA PHE A 22 14.98 -0.39 16.28
C PHE A 22 14.57 -0.34 14.80
N ALA A 23 15.52 -0.56 13.90
CA ALA A 23 15.21 -0.86 12.52
C ALA A 23 14.87 -2.36 12.43
N TYR A 24 13.59 -2.69 12.29
CA TYR A 24 13.18 -4.04 11.91
C TYR A 24 13.60 -4.27 10.47
N HIS A 25 14.66 -5.04 10.25
CA HIS A 25 15.01 -5.56 8.94
C HIS A 25 14.16 -6.80 8.69
N PHE A 26 13.05 -6.64 7.98
CA PHE A 26 12.26 -7.78 7.50
C PHE A 26 13.00 -8.43 6.33
N SER A 27 13.15 -9.74 6.43
CA SER A 27 13.83 -10.61 5.48
C SER A 27 13.35 -10.34 4.04
N THR A 28 14.31 -10.07 3.15
CA THR A 28 14.08 -10.12 1.70
C THR A 28 13.76 -11.56 1.32
N HIS A 29 12.48 -11.93 1.31
CA HIS A 29 12.06 -13.15 0.66
C HIS A 29 12.37 -13.03 -0.83
N GLU A 30 13.34 -13.81 -1.31
CA GLU A 30 13.39 -14.14 -2.73
C GLU A 30 12.04 -14.80 -3.08
N PRO A 31 11.28 -14.30 -4.08
CA PRO A 31 9.98 -14.86 -4.39
C PRO A 31 10.14 -16.24 -5.05
N SER A 32 10.19 -17.30 -4.24
CA SER A 32 9.96 -18.67 -4.72
C SER A 32 8.46 -18.91 -4.74
N MET A 33 7.81 -18.67 -5.88
CA MET A 33 6.38 -18.91 -6.07
C MET A 33 6.13 -20.41 -6.25
N SER A 34 5.69 -21.09 -5.19
CA SER A 34 5.11 -22.44 -5.25
C SER A 34 3.59 -22.28 -5.25
N VAL A 35 2.92 -22.75 -6.31
CA VAL A 35 1.51 -22.47 -6.56
C VAL A 35 0.69 -23.75 -6.35
N ASP A 36 0.08 -23.87 -5.18
CA ASP A 36 -1.14 -24.64 -5.01
C ASP A 36 -2.30 -23.61 -5.00
N ALA A 37 -3.41 -23.89 -5.69
CA ALA A 37 -4.45 -22.87 -5.94
C ALA A 37 -5.11 -22.39 -4.64
N GLU A 38 -4.75 -21.19 -4.19
CA GLU A 38 -5.35 -20.52 -3.04
C GLU A 38 -6.32 -19.42 -3.51
N SER A 39 -7.46 -19.28 -2.82
CA SER A 39 -8.45 -18.24 -3.07
C SER A 39 -8.86 -17.55 -1.79
N VAL A 40 -8.99 -16.23 -1.83
CA VAL A 40 -9.61 -15.44 -0.77
C VAL A 40 -10.91 -14.84 -1.30
N LYS A 41 -11.97 -14.99 -0.52
CA LYS A 41 -13.32 -14.50 -0.84
C LYS A 41 -13.79 -13.54 0.24
N TYR A 42 -14.48 -12.49 -0.17
CA TYR A 42 -15.08 -11.54 0.77
C TYR A 42 -16.38 -10.96 0.21
N ILE A 43 -17.35 -10.72 1.09
CA ILE A 43 -18.57 -9.96 0.75
C ILE A 43 -18.28 -8.49 0.98
N HIS A 44 -18.19 -7.72 -0.10
CA HIS A 44 -18.05 -6.28 -0.02
C HIS A 44 -19.41 -5.62 0.24
N ASP A 45 -19.46 -4.63 1.13
CA ASP A 45 -20.67 -3.93 1.58
C ASP A 45 -20.50 -2.39 1.67
N LEU A 46 -19.67 -1.81 0.81
CA LEU A 46 -19.32 -0.38 0.74
C LEU A 46 -18.45 0.15 1.90
N GLN A 47 -18.15 -0.63 2.93
CA GLN A 47 -17.24 -0.21 4.02
C GLN A 47 -15.76 -0.36 3.67
N GLY A 48 -15.45 -0.97 2.53
CA GLY A 48 -14.08 -1.25 2.11
C GLY A 48 -13.64 -2.66 2.47
N THR A 49 -12.69 -3.20 1.72
CA THR A 49 -12.18 -4.56 1.91
C THR A 49 -10.69 -4.59 1.57
N VAL A 50 -9.91 -5.29 2.40
CA VAL A 50 -8.50 -5.59 2.14
C VAL A 50 -8.34 -7.09 2.20
N MET A 51 -7.85 -7.69 1.11
CA MET A 51 -7.55 -9.11 1.01
C MET A 51 -6.05 -9.28 0.78
N TRP A 52 -5.44 -10.21 1.50
CA TRP A 52 -4.06 -10.60 1.29
C TRP A 52 -4.01 -12.09 0.90
N LEU A 53 -3.46 -12.37 -0.27
CA LEU A 53 -3.25 -13.71 -0.79
C LEU A 53 -1.79 -13.86 -1.24
N GLY A 54 -0.96 -14.50 -0.41
CA GLY A 54 0.46 -14.73 -0.68
C GLY A 54 1.20 -13.45 -1.09
N PRO A 55 1.68 -13.31 -2.34
CA PRO A 55 2.40 -12.13 -2.81
C PRO A 55 1.47 -10.98 -3.25
N MET A 56 0.16 -11.04 -3.00
CA MET A 56 -0.79 -10.06 -3.53
C MET A 56 -1.68 -9.45 -2.44
N ILE A 57 -1.84 -8.14 -2.49
CA ILE A 57 -2.82 -7.40 -1.69
C ILE A 57 -3.83 -6.77 -2.64
N LEU A 58 -5.10 -7.12 -2.48
CA LEU A 58 -6.22 -6.46 -3.15
C LEU A 58 -6.92 -5.55 -2.16
N VAL A 59 -7.16 -4.31 -2.58
CA VAL A 59 -7.97 -3.36 -1.83
C VAL A 59 -9.15 -2.95 -2.68
N VAL A 60 -10.35 -3.08 -2.10
CA VAL A 60 -11.61 -2.55 -2.63
C VAL A 60 -12.00 -1.38 -1.71
N PRO A 61 -11.81 -0.11 -2.12
CA PRO A 61 -12.11 1.05 -1.29
C PRO A 61 -13.58 1.15 -0.87
N PRO A 62 -13.90 1.89 0.20
CA PRO A 62 -15.27 2.18 0.58
C PRO A 62 -15.99 2.96 -0.52
N GLY A 63 -17.29 2.72 -0.69
CA GLY A 63 -18.10 3.36 -1.74
C GLY A 63 -17.75 2.91 -3.16
N THR A 64 -17.20 1.70 -3.33
CA THR A 64 -16.95 1.09 -4.64
C THR A 64 -18.16 0.29 -5.10
N TYR A 65 -18.64 0.60 -6.31
CA TYR A 65 -19.66 -0.17 -7.00
C TYR A 65 -19.02 -1.08 -8.04
N ALA A 66 -19.57 -2.28 -8.21
CA ALA A 66 -19.22 -3.17 -9.32
C ALA A 66 -20.34 -3.17 -10.37
N HIS A 67 -19.96 -3.31 -11.63
CA HIS A 67 -20.89 -3.39 -12.75
C HIS A 67 -20.65 -4.69 -13.51
N VAL A 68 -21.63 -5.60 -13.48
CA VAL A 68 -21.57 -6.91 -14.14
C VAL A 68 -22.76 -7.02 -15.10
N GLY A 69 -22.49 -7.14 -16.40
CA GLY A 69 -23.52 -6.97 -17.42
C GLY A 69 -24.20 -5.60 -17.31
N ASN A 70 -25.53 -5.59 -17.17
CA ASN A 70 -26.33 -4.36 -16.99
C ASN A 70 -26.63 -4.04 -15.52
N MET A 71 -26.05 -4.76 -14.57
CA MET A 71 -26.33 -4.61 -13.14
C MET A 71 -25.27 -3.77 -12.46
N THR A 72 -25.68 -2.84 -11.61
CA THR A 72 -24.82 -2.15 -10.65
C THR A 72 -25.02 -2.76 -9.28
N LEU A 73 -23.93 -3.24 -8.68
CA LEU A 73 -23.90 -3.95 -7.42
C LEU A 73 -23.33 -3.06 -6.33
N THR A 74 -24.06 -2.92 -5.23
CA THR A 74 -23.64 -2.21 -4.01
C THR A 74 -23.15 -3.17 -2.93
N SER A 75 -23.53 -4.43 -3.02
CA SER A 75 -22.95 -5.53 -2.25
C SER A 75 -22.72 -6.70 -3.19
N TYR A 76 -21.53 -7.27 -3.14
CA TYR A 76 -21.08 -8.29 -4.08
C TYR A 76 -19.95 -9.12 -3.45
N GLU A 77 -19.85 -10.38 -3.85
CA GLU A 77 -18.68 -11.20 -3.57
C GLU A 77 -17.53 -10.74 -4.45
N VAL A 78 -16.37 -10.52 -3.84
CA VAL A 78 -15.11 -10.36 -4.57
C VAL A 78 -14.22 -11.53 -4.23
N THR A 79 -13.69 -12.19 -5.27
CA THR A 79 -12.79 -13.32 -5.12
C THR A 79 -11.46 -13.01 -5.80
N LEU A 80 -10.37 -13.12 -5.05
CA LEU A 80 -9.00 -13.11 -5.58
C LEU A 80 -8.45 -14.54 -5.53
N MET A 81 -7.93 -15.03 -6.65
CA MET A 81 -7.41 -16.41 -6.74
C MET A 81 -6.04 -16.44 -7.38
N LEU A 82 -5.12 -17.22 -6.81
CA LEU A 82 -3.93 -17.67 -7.52
C LEU A 82 -4.33 -18.87 -8.40
N THR A 83 -4.02 -18.77 -9.68
CA THR A 83 -4.30 -19.88 -10.60
C THR A 83 -3.21 -20.94 -10.47
N SER A 84 -3.45 -22.21 -10.78
CA SER A 84 -2.38 -23.23 -10.86
C SER A 84 -1.30 -22.93 -11.92
N GLY A 85 -1.55 -22.01 -12.86
CA GLY A 85 -0.53 -21.42 -13.74
C GLY A 85 0.09 -20.12 -13.18
N PRO A 86 1.05 -19.49 -13.88
CA PRO A 86 1.64 -18.23 -13.43
C PRO A 86 0.66 -17.07 -13.69
N GLY A 87 -0.33 -16.90 -12.81
CA GLY A 87 -1.37 -15.89 -12.96
C GLY A 87 -2.31 -15.79 -11.77
N PHE A 88 -3.28 -14.88 -11.88
CA PHE A 88 -4.34 -14.71 -10.90
C PHE A 88 -5.67 -14.35 -11.59
N ALA A 89 -6.76 -14.58 -10.86
CA ALA A 89 -8.10 -14.17 -11.24
C ALA A 89 -8.65 -13.17 -10.23
N LEU A 90 -9.37 -12.17 -10.73
CA LEU A 90 -10.23 -11.31 -9.93
C LEU A 90 -11.66 -11.44 -10.43
N GLU A 91 -12.53 -11.94 -9.55
CA GLU A 91 -13.94 -12.15 -9.84
C GLU A 91 -14.82 -11.28 -8.97
N VAL A 92 -15.97 -10.91 -9.55
CA VAL A 92 -17.09 -10.29 -8.85
C VAL A 92 -18.33 -11.13 -9.09
N ASP A 93 -18.98 -11.62 -8.03
CA ASP A 93 -20.13 -12.53 -8.09
C ASP A 93 -19.93 -13.70 -9.08
N ASN A 94 -18.76 -14.35 -8.99
CA ASN A 94 -18.31 -15.44 -9.87
C ASN A 94 -18.20 -15.06 -11.36
N SER A 95 -18.06 -13.76 -11.66
CA SER A 95 -17.81 -13.25 -13.01
C SER A 95 -16.44 -12.58 -13.10
N THR A 96 -15.70 -12.89 -14.15
CA THR A 96 -14.46 -12.17 -14.52
C THR A 96 -14.72 -10.99 -15.47
N GLU A 97 -15.99 -10.75 -15.80
CA GLU A 97 -16.42 -9.62 -16.64
C GLU A 97 -16.93 -8.47 -15.80
N GLY A 98 -16.83 -7.26 -16.34
CA GLY A 98 -17.34 -6.04 -15.72
C GLY A 98 -16.26 -5.02 -15.38
N TYR A 99 -16.64 -4.04 -14.58
CA TYR A 99 -15.75 -2.97 -14.13
C TYR A 99 -16.20 -2.39 -12.79
N PHE A 100 -15.27 -1.70 -12.13
CA PHE A 100 -15.55 -0.98 -10.89
C PHE A 100 -15.70 0.52 -11.14
N THR A 101 -16.52 1.16 -10.32
CA THR A 101 -16.60 2.63 -10.23
C THR A 101 -16.53 3.06 -8.78
N GLY A 102 -15.86 4.18 -8.52
CA GLY A 102 -15.75 4.76 -7.19
C GLY A 102 -14.86 5.99 -7.21
N LYS A 103 -14.78 6.69 -6.09
CA LYS A 103 -13.88 7.85 -5.91
C LYS A 103 -12.41 7.42 -6.00
N ILE A 104 -12.10 6.25 -5.44
CA ILE A 104 -10.83 5.55 -5.58
C ILE A 104 -11.20 4.19 -6.15
N LEU A 105 -10.58 3.79 -7.25
CA LEU A 105 -10.81 2.49 -7.85
C LEU A 105 -10.13 1.40 -7.00
N PRO A 106 -10.67 0.17 -6.99
CA PRO A 106 -9.94 -0.99 -6.48
C PRO A 106 -8.55 -1.08 -7.09
N PHE A 107 -7.61 -1.61 -6.31
CA PHE A 107 -6.23 -1.75 -6.74
C PHE A 107 -5.60 -3.00 -6.17
N VAL A 108 -4.58 -3.48 -6.87
CA VAL A 108 -3.78 -4.63 -6.47
C VAL A 108 -2.32 -4.21 -6.36
N LEU A 109 -1.69 -4.66 -5.27
CA LEU A 109 -0.25 -4.66 -5.09
C LEU A 109 0.24 -6.08 -5.26
N VAL A 110 1.35 -6.25 -5.96
CA VAL A 110 2.05 -7.53 -6.09
C VAL A 110 3.49 -7.35 -5.64
N PHE A 111 3.94 -8.17 -4.70
CA PHE A 111 5.34 -8.26 -4.27
C PHE A 111 6.14 -8.99 -5.35
N ALA A 112 6.66 -8.22 -6.32
CA ALA A 112 7.37 -8.73 -7.48
C ALA A 112 8.34 -7.67 -8.04
N PRO A 113 9.47 -8.10 -8.65
CA PRO A 113 10.43 -7.18 -9.23
C PRO A 113 9.88 -6.49 -10.49
N ASN A 114 10.49 -5.37 -10.88
CA ASN A 114 10.08 -4.58 -12.06
C ASN A 114 10.32 -5.28 -13.42
N THR A 115 10.90 -6.47 -13.41
CA THR A 115 11.03 -7.38 -14.55
C THR A 115 9.79 -8.24 -14.78
N TRP A 116 8.77 -8.11 -13.93
CA TRP A 116 7.48 -8.76 -14.06
C TRP A 116 6.42 -7.79 -14.55
N SER A 117 5.41 -8.29 -15.26
CA SER A 117 4.20 -7.56 -15.66
C SER A 117 3.06 -8.57 -15.73
N THR A 118 1.85 -8.10 -16.05
CA THR A 118 0.75 -8.99 -16.41
C THR A 118 0.14 -8.64 -17.77
N VAL A 119 -0.46 -9.65 -18.38
CA VAL A 119 -1.35 -9.50 -19.53
C VAL A 119 -2.75 -9.94 -19.12
N LYS A 120 -3.77 -9.18 -19.54
CA LYS A 120 -5.16 -9.61 -19.40
C LYS A 120 -5.46 -10.61 -20.51
N VAL A 121 -6.12 -11.69 -20.14
CA VAL A 121 -6.36 -12.85 -21.01
C VAL A 121 -7.86 -13.11 -21.12
N ASN A 122 -8.32 -13.33 -22.35
CA ASN A 122 -9.71 -13.70 -22.61
C ASN A 122 -9.83 -15.23 -22.58
N TYR A 123 -10.59 -15.77 -21.62
CA TYR A 123 -10.91 -17.19 -21.56
C TYR A 123 -12.42 -17.41 -21.45
N SER A 124 -12.88 -18.54 -21.98
CA SER A 124 -14.26 -19.01 -21.89
C SER A 124 -14.56 -19.84 -20.65
N SER A 125 -13.54 -20.33 -19.93
CA SER A 125 -13.69 -21.05 -18.65
C SER A 125 -12.40 -21.02 -17.82
N PHE A 126 -12.55 -21.08 -16.49
CA PHE A 126 -11.47 -21.12 -15.51
C PHE A 126 -11.28 -22.56 -15.01
N ASP A 127 -10.55 -23.40 -15.77
CA ASP A 127 -10.28 -24.80 -15.38
C ASP A 127 -8.87 -24.99 -14.80
N GLY A 128 -8.26 -23.92 -14.25
CA GLY A 128 -6.90 -23.93 -13.68
C GLY A 128 -5.76 -24.10 -14.69
N ASN A 129 -6.05 -24.60 -15.89
CA ASN A 129 -5.10 -24.78 -16.98
C ASN A 129 -5.33 -23.74 -18.07
N PHE A 130 -4.41 -22.78 -18.19
CA PHE A 130 -4.42 -21.79 -19.26
C PHE A 130 -4.09 -22.42 -20.63
N THR A 131 -5.10 -22.95 -21.34
CA THR A 131 -4.94 -23.43 -22.72
C THR A 131 -5.68 -22.51 -23.69
N GLY A 132 -4.93 -21.77 -24.53
CA GLY A 132 -5.44 -20.80 -25.51
C GLY A 132 -4.92 -19.39 -25.25
N VAL A 133 -4.52 -18.65 -26.29
CA VAL A 133 -4.00 -17.28 -26.14
C VAL A 133 -4.67 -16.36 -27.14
N SER A 134 -5.58 -15.51 -26.66
CA SER A 134 -5.77 -14.17 -27.23
C SER A 134 -5.47 -13.17 -26.10
N THR A 135 -4.42 -12.37 -26.27
CA THR A 135 -4.02 -11.35 -25.29
C THR A 135 -4.88 -10.11 -25.48
N ALA A 136 -5.62 -9.71 -24.44
CA ALA A 136 -6.46 -8.52 -24.45
C ALA A 136 -5.66 -7.21 -24.25
N GLY A 137 -4.36 -7.32 -23.95
CA GLY A 137 -3.44 -6.19 -23.77
C GLY A 137 -2.61 -6.32 -22.50
N GLN A 138 -1.50 -5.59 -22.46
CA GLN A 138 -0.66 -5.48 -21.26
C GLN A 138 -1.36 -4.59 -20.22
N VAL A 139 -1.30 -4.99 -18.95
CA VAL A 139 -1.77 -4.15 -17.84
C VAL A 139 -0.73 -3.09 -17.53
N SER A 140 -1.18 -1.85 -17.38
CA SER A 140 -0.30 -0.73 -17.01
C SER A 140 0.02 -0.78 -15.52
N TRP A 141 1.22 -1.22 -15.19
CA TRP A 141 1.75 -1.25 -13.82
C TRP A 141 2.60 -0.01 -13.53
N MET A 142 2.48 0.51 -12.31
CA MET A 142 3.50 1.35 -11.70
C MET A 142 4.43 0.47 -10.86
N TYR A 143 5.70 0.85 -10.79
CA TYR A 143 6.73 0.06 -10.13
C TYR A 143 7.30 0.85 -8.95
N GLY A 144 7.55 0.13 -7.86
CA GLY A 144 8.35 0.54 -6.71
C GLY A 144 9.47 -0.48 -6.50
N ASP A 145 10.27 -0.30 -5.46
CA ASP A 145 11.29 -1.28 -5.12
C ASP A 145 10.63 -2.59 -4.64
N GLY A 146 10.67 -3.64 -5.47
CA GLY A 146 10.04 -4.94 -5.20
C GLY A 146 8.50 -4.95 -5.23
N ILE A 147 7.83 -3.88 -5.70
CA ILE A 147 6.37 -3.77 -5.74
C ILE A 147 5.88 -3.39 -7.13
N MET A 148 4.82 -4.05 -7.59
CA MET A 148 4.01 -3.66 -8.72
C MET A 148 2.63 -3.19 -8.23
N PHE A 149 2.16 -2.04 -8.72
CA PHE A 149 0.83 -1.51 -8.42
C PHE A 149 0.01 -1.28 -9.69
N SER A 150 -1.26 -1.67 -9.68
CA SER A 150 -2.23 -1.31 -10.72
C SER A 150 -3.61 -1.12 -10.11
N ASN A 151 -4.44 -0.29 -10.75
CA ASN A 151 -5.88 -0.38 -10.53
C ASN A 151 -6.35 -1.77 -10.95
N ALA A 152 -7.24 -2.36 -10.16
CA ALA A 152 -7.78 -3.68 -10.36
C ALA A 152 -9.06 -3.60 -11.18
N SER A 153 -9.29 -4.61 -12.02
CA SER A 153 -10.56 -4.82 -12.71
C SER A 153 -10.87 -6.31 -12.75
N PRO A 154 -12.15 -6.72 -12.79
CA PRO A 154 -12.49 -8.12 -12.96
C PRO A 154 -11.81 -8.68 -14.22
N GLY A 155 -11.28 -9.90 -14.10
CA GLY A 155 -10.55 -10.51 -15.20
C GLY A 155 -9.58 -11.60 -14.79
N LEU A 156 -9.03 -12.23 -15.81
CA LEU A 156 -7.95 -13.20 -15.70
C LEU A 156 -6.65 -12.54 -16.14
N TYR A 157 -5.60 -12.76 -15.35
CA TYR A 157 -4.29 -12.15 -15.52
C TYR A 157 -3.21 -13.21 -15.52
N LYS A 158 -2.33 -13.15 -16.51
CA LYS A 158 -1.15 -14.00 -16.57
C LYS A 158 0.10 -13.16 -16.30
N PHE A 159 0.97 -13.64 -15.41
CA PHE A 159 2.28 -13.05 -15.19
C PHE A 159 3.19 -13.31 -16.40
N VAL A 160 3.93 -12.28 -16.76
CA VAL A 160 4.97 -12.34 -17.78
C VAL A 160 6.26 -11.77 -17.20
N THR A 161 7.38 -12.39 -17.54
CA THR A 161 8.71 -12.00 -17.05
C THR A 161 9.61 -11.60 -18.19
N SER A 162 10.59 -10.76 -17.89
CA SER A 162 11.55 -10.21 -18.86
C SER A 162 12.93 -10.12 -18.21
N THR A 163 13.98 -10.10 -19.03
CA THR A 163 15.35 -9.79 -18.55
C THR A 163 15.58 -8.28 -18.42
N LYS A 164 14.69 -7.46 -18.98
CA LYS A 164 14.68 -6.00 -18.88
C LYS A 164 13.47 -5.52 -18.08
N PRO A 165 13.60 -4.48 -17.24
CA PRO A 165 12.47 -3.88 -16.56
C PRO A 165 11.35 -3.44 -17.51
N PHE A 166 10.10 -3.65 -17.09
CA PHE A 166 8.91 -3.11 -17.77
C PHE A 166 8.63 -1.65 -17.38
N GLY A 167 9.18 -1.19 -16.26
CA GLY A 167 9.17 0.18 -15.80
C GLY A 167 10.16 0.36 -14.66
N GLU A 168 10.38 1.60 -14.25
CA GLU A 168 11.36 1.93 -13.22
C GLU A 168 10.67 2.52 -12.00
N PRO A 169 11.16 2.22 -10.78
CA PRO A 169 10.73 2.92 -9.58
C PRO A 169 11.09 4.41 -9.66
N PRO A 170 10.38 5.27 -8.91
CA PRO A 170 10.75 6.67 -8.76
C PRO A 170 12.21 6.82 -8.33
N LYS A 171 12.89 7.80 -8.90
CA LYS A 171 14.30 8.05 -8.58
C LYS A 171 14.43 8.63 -7.17
N THR A 172 15.28 8.01 -6.36
CA THR A 172 15.64 8.54 -5.04
C THR A 172 16.56 9.75 -5.17
N VAL A 173 16.34 10.76 -4.33
CA VAL A 173 17.17 11.96 -4.22
C VAL A 173 17.43 12.32 -2.77
N SER A 174 18.48 13.09 -2.52
CA SER A 174 18.74 13.65 -1.20
C SER A 174 17.95 14.94 -1.01
N TYR A 175 17.16 15.00 0.07
CA TYR A 175 16.46 16.20 0.49
C TYR A 175 16.53 16.32 2.02
N PRO A 176 16.73 17.53 2.57
CA PRO A 176 16.79 17.68 4.03
C PRO A 176 15.42 17.39 4.67
N VAL A 177 15.44 16.53 5.68
CA VAL A 177 14.32 16.33 6.60
C VAL A 177 14.35 17.39 7.70
N LYS A 178 13.17 17.84 8.16
CA LYS A 178 13.06 18.93 9.15
C LYS A 178 12.10 18.53 10.27
N PRO A 179 12.32 19.02 11.50
CA PRO A 179 11.32 18.95 12.55
C PRO A 179 9.99 19.57 12.13
N ALA A 180 8.90 18.94 12.54
CA ALA A 180 7.54 19.41 12.25
C ALA A 180 6.64 19.09 13.45
N PHE A 181 5.80 20.06 13.86
CA PHE A 181 4.80 19.86 14.92
C PHE A 181 5.36 19.23 16.21
N GLY A 182 6.54 19.68 16.66
CA GLY A 182 7.21 19.16 17.86
C GLY A 182 7.86 17.78 17.70
N LEU A 183 7.76 17.15 16.54
CA LEU A 183 8.38 15.86 16.24
C LEU A 183 9.81 16.04 15.72
N THR A 184 10.71 15.18 16.18
CA THR A 184 12.12 15.16 15.76
C THR A 184 12.33 14.09 14.70
N PRO A 185 12.82 14.43 13.49
CA PRO A 185 13.03 13.47 12.43
C PRO A 185 14.18 12.53 12.81
N VAL A 186 14.02 11.24 12.55
CA VAL A 186 15.05 10.21 12.76
C VAL A 186 15.62 9.69 11.45
N ASN A 187 14.81 9.67 10.39
CA ASN A 187 15.21 9.25 9.06
C ASN A 187 14.26 9.88 8.02
N GLY A 188 14.65 9.84 6.76
CA GLY A 188 13.71 10.01 5.67
C GLY A 188 14.31 9.67 4.32
N VAL A 189 13.43 9.32 3.40
CA VAL A 189 13.76 9.01 2.02
C VAL A 189 12.94 9.93 1.11
N THR A 190 13.55 10.41 0.03
CA THR A 190 12.90 11.31 -0.92
C THR A 190 12.96 10.76 -2.33
N TYR A 191 11.84 10.89 -3.04
CA TYR A 191 11.66 10.45 -4.41
C TYR A 191 11.26 11.62 -5.30
N GLU A 192 11.84 11.69 -6.51
CA GLU A 192 11.36 12.57 -7.57
C GLU A 192 10.07 12.00 -8.17
N ILE A 193 8.95 12.72 -8.02
CA ILE A 193 7.64 12.29 -8.51
C ILE A 193 7.17 13.23 -9.63
N ASN A 194 6.82 12.63 -10.77
CA ASN A 194 6.00 13.27 -11.79
C ASN A 194 4.53 12.90 -11.52
N GLY A 195 3.76 13.84 -10.98
CA GLY A 195 2.36 13.68 -10.62
C GLY A 195 1.44 13.31 -11.78
N THR A 196 1.83 13.52 -13.05
CA THR A 196 1.04 13.03 -14.19
C THR A 196 1.19 11.51 -14.34
N LYS A 197 2.40 10.97 -14.14
CA LYS A 197 2.69 9.54 -14.21
C LYS A 197 2.41 8.79 -12.90
N GLY A 198 2.54 9.44 -11.76
CA GLY A 198 2.50 8.81 -10.44
C GLY A 198 3.80 8.09 -10.09
N GLY A 199 3.75 7.28 -9.03
CA GLY A 199 4.89 6.48 -8.57
C GLY A 199 4.54 5.65 -7.34
N VAL A 200 5.30 4.57 -7.13
CA VAL A 200 5.23 3.73 -5.93
C VAL A 200 6.52 3.89 -5.16
N THR A 201 6.44 4.33 -3.92
CA THR A 201 7.58 4.48 -3.02
C THR A 201 7.48 3.43 -1.92
N VAL A 202 8.57 2.73 -1.66
CA VAL A 202 8.64 1.66 -0.67
C VAL A 202 9.76 2.02 0.30
N ASP A 203 9.48 2.02 1.60
CA ASP A 203 10.51 2.15 2.63
C ASP A 203 10.10 1.33 3.86
N SER A 204 10.92 0.33 4.20
CA SER A 204 10.62 -0.61 5.27
C SER A 204 9.23 -1.25 5.10
N ASN A 205 8.33 -1.04 6.06
CA ASN A 205 6.97 -1.56 6.08
C ASN A 205 5.91 -0.61 5.47
N LEU A 206 6.34 0.52 4.91
CA LEU A 206 5.46 1.53 4.30
C LEU A 206 5.56 1.48 2.78
N ILE A 207 4.42 1.24 2.13
CA ILE A 207 4.25 1.36 0.69
C ILE A 207 3.31 2.53 0.45
N VAL A 208 3.77 3.53 -0.31
CA VAL A 208 2.97 4.70 -0.65
C VAL A 208 2.84 4.79 -2.16
N VAL A 209 1.61 4.92 -2.62
CA VAL A 209 1.29 5.05 -4.03
C VAL A 209 0.77 6.44 -4.31
N VAL A 210 1.54 7.19 -5.09
CA VAL A 210 1.10 8.42 -5.72
C VAL A 210 0.41 8.06 -7.02
N GLN A 211 -0.92 8.15 -7.04
CA GLN A 211 -1.68 7.79 -8.24
C GLN A 211 -1.38 8.74 -9.41
N PRO A 212 -1.51 8.29 -10.67
CA PRO A 212 -1.43 9.18 -11.82
C PRO A 212 -2.45 10.33 -11.74
N GLY A 213 -2.02 11.53 -12.08
CA GLY A 213 -2.79 12.77 -11.95
C GLY A 213 -2.86 13.34 -10.52
N THR A 214 -1.93 12.98 -9.64
CA THR A 214 -1.81 13.53 -8.27
C THR A 214 -0.87 14.73 -8.27
N TYR A 215 -1.45 15.92 -8.21
CA TYR A 215 -0.75 17.21 -8.22
C TYR A 215 -0.81 17.88 -6.86
N GLN A 216 0.25 18.60 -6.51
CA GLN A 216 0.36 19.32 -5.24
C GLN A 216 -0.06 20.76 -5.40
N ARG A 217 -0.99 21.19 -4.54
CA ARG A 217 -1.47 22.57 -4.49
C ARG A 217 -0.96 23.24 -3.23
N PHE A 218 -0.28 24.36 -3.42
CA PHE A 218 0.23 25.20 -2.35
C PHE A 218 -0.79 26.27 -1.96
N SER A 219 -0.65 26.83 -0.75
CA SER A 219 -1.53 27.88 -0.22
C SER A 219 -1.61 29.13 -1.11
N ASN A 220 -0.55 29.42 -1.87
CA ASN A 220 -0.50 30.51 -2.84
C ASN A 220 -1.22 30.19 -4.18
N GLY A 221 -1.84 29.02 -4.31
CA GLY A 221 -2.56 28.58 -5.51
C GLY A 221 -1.69 27.91 -6.58
N THR A 222 -0.37 27.85 -6.39
CA THR A 222 0.55 27.17 -7.32
C THR A 222 0.28 25.67 -7.33
N VAL A 223 0.30 25.06 -8.51
CA VAL A 223 0.14 23.62 -8.71
C VAL A 223 1.43 23.04 -9.28
N PHE A 224 2.07 22.15 -8.53
CA PHE A 224 3.27 21.42 -8.97
C PHE A 224 2.88 20.06 -9.57
N LYS A 225 3.35 19.82 -10.79
CA LYS A 225 3.28 18.52 -11.45
C LYS A 225 4.48 17.65 -11.13
N ASP A 226 5.65 18.25 -10.99
CA ASP A 226 6.87 17.58 -10.58
C ASP A 226 7.24 18.08 -9.18
N TYR A 227 7.49 17.15 -8.26
CA TYR A 227 7.82 17.47 -6.87
C TYR A 227 8.64 16.37 -6.22
N ASN A 228 9.39 16.74 -5.19
CA ASN A 228 10.08 15.81 -4.32
C ASN A 228 9.11 15.33 -3.25
N PHE A 229 8.78 14.05 -3.27
CA PHE A 229 7.94 13.41 -2.26
C PHE A 229 8.85 12.69 -1.26
N SER A 230 8.82 13.12 0.00
CA SER A 230 9.60 12.50 1.06
C SER A 230 8.71 11.75 2.03
N LEU A 231 9.13 10.56 2.43
CA LEU A 231 8.61 9.87 3.60
C LEU A 231 9.59 10.13 4.74
N VAL A 232 9.13 10.87 5.75
CA VAL A 232 9.95 11.29 6.89
C VAL A 232 9.50 10.55 8.12
N TYR A 233 10.42 9.85 8.77
CA TYR A 233 10.19 9.15 10.03
C TYR A 233 10.56 10.04 11.19
N TYR A 234 9.72 10.04 12.23
CA TYR A 234 9.94 10.78 13.45
C TYR A 234 10.05 9.84 14.63
N SER A 235 10.76 10.28 15.67
CA SER A 235 10.82 9.57 16.94
C SER A 235 9.44 9.54 17.60
N PRO A 236 8.84 8.36 17.86
CA PRO A 236 7.57 8.28 18.59
C PRO A 236 7.74 8.51 20.09
N TYR A 237 8.97 8.46 20.62
CA TYR A 237 9.26 8.49 22.06
C TYR A 237 8.80 9.76 22.78
N ASN A 238 8.68 10.88 22.08
CA ASN A 238 8.25 12.15 22.67
C ASN A 238 6.72 12.35 22.61
N ILE A 239 5.98 11.37 22.10
CA ILE A 239 4.52 11.40 22.03
C ILE A 239 3.98 10.82 23.35
N SER A 240 3.77 11.69 24.32
CA SER A 240 3.36 11.32 25.68
C SER A 240 1.85 11.25 25.89
N VAL A 241 1.07 11.80 24.96
CA VAL A 241 -0.39 11.74 24.98
C VAL A 241 -0.80 10.58 24.09
N ILE A 242 -1.80 9.82 24.49
CA ILE A 242 -2.39 8.75 23.69
C ILE A 242 -3.89 8.87 23.84
N PRO A 243 -4.67 8.92 22.74
CA PRO A 243 -6.10 9.19 22.83
C PRO A 243 -6.89 8.02 23.44
N PHE A 244 -6.28 6.81 23.53
CA PHE A 244 -6.90 5.60 24.06
C PHE A 244 -6.00 4.91 25.09
N PRO A 245 -6.55 4.39 26.21
CA PRO A 245 -5.75 3.88 27.34
C PRO A 245 -4.87 2.66 27.04
N ASP A 246 -5.20 1.88 26.00
CA ASP A 246 -4.56 0.59 25.71
C ASP A 246 -3.73 0.60 24.41
N GLN A 247 -3.49 1.79 23.86
CA GLN A 247 -2.68 1.96 22.66
C GLN A 247 -1.31 2.55 23.00
N TYR A 248 -0.34 2.36 22.11
CA TYR A 248 0.95 3.05 22.17
C TYR A 248 1.41 3.49 20.78
N PRO A 249 2.10 4.64 20.65
CA PRO A 249 2.72 5.06 19.41
C PRO A 249 3.78 4.04 18.97
N PHE A 250 3.54 3.41 17.82
CA PHE A 250 4.47 2.45 17.23
C PHE A 250 5.33 3.11 16.15
N LEU A 251 4.70 3.94 15.31
CA LEU A 251 5.35 4.61 14.20
C LEU A 251 4.82 6.04 14.07
N ALA A 252 5.73 7.00 13.90
CA ALA A 252 5.39 8.39 13.59
C ALA A 252 6.06 8.75 12.26
N PHE A 253 5.28 9.22 11.29
CA PHE A 253 5.80 9.57 9.97
C PHE A 253 5.03 10.73 9.35
N ALA A 254 5.61 11.40 8.36
CA ALA A 254 4.91 12.38 7.55
C ALA A 254 5.30 12.24 6.09
N TYR A 255 4.38 12.64 5.21
CA TYR A 255 4.74 12.98 3.85
C TYR A 255 5.21 14.43 3.81
N ALA A 256 6.35 14.68 3.18
CA ALA A 256 6.83 16.01 2.89
C ALA A 256 6.86 16.25 1.38
N VAL A 257 6.27 17.36 0.94
CA VAL A 257 6.33 17.78 -0.46
C VAL A 257 7.33 18.91 -0.56
N ASN A 258 8.38 18.73 -1.37
CA ASN A 258 9.50 19.67 -1.45
C ASN A 258 10.06 20.05 -0.06
N GLY A 259 10.13 19.05 0.83
CA GLY A 259 10.58 19.14 2.23
C GLY A 259 9.70 19.98 3.16
N GLN A 260 8.46 20.27 2.77
CA GLN A 260 7.47 20.92 3.62
C GLN A 260 6.53 19.89 4.22
N VAL A 261 6.34 19.98 5.53
CA VAL A 261 5.30 19.25 6.28
C VAL A 261 4.39 20.32 6.88
N THR A 262 3.17 20.44 6.37
CA THR A 262 2.24 21.53 6.66
C THR A 262 0.78 21.18 6.36
N TYR A 263 -0.14 21.81 7.10
CA TYR A 263 -1.59 21.76 6.83
C TYR A 263 -2.04 22.67 5.68
N ASN A 264 -1.16 23.57 5.22
CA ASN A 264 -1.48 24.61 4.23
C ASN A 264 -1.38 24.13 2.77
N GLU A 265 -0.94 22.90 2.57
CA GLU A 265 -0.75 22.29 1.27
C GLU A 265 -1.61 21.04 1.17
N SER A 266 -2.05 20.72 -0.05
CA SER A 266 -2.81 19.50 -0.27
C SER A 266 -2.68 18.97 -1.69
N SER A 267 -2.80 17.67 -1.82
CA SER A 267 -2.93 16.98 -3.07
C SER A 267 -4.40 16.92 -3.52
N ASN A 268 -4.62 16.95 -4.84
CA ASN A 268 -5.97 16.78 -5.40
C ASN A 268 -6.51 15.34 -5.22
N LYS A 269 -5.62 14.35 -5.18
CA LYS A 269 -5.92 12.93 -4.91
C LYS A 269 -5.15 12.44 -3.68
N PRO A 270 -5.71 11.51 -2.89
CA PRO A 270 -4.99 10.99 -1.75
C PRO A 270 -3.78 10.16 -2.16
N TYR A 271 -2.75 10.13 -1.32
CA TYR A 271 -1.68 9.14 -1.37
C TYR A 271 -2.20 7.85 -0.75
N ILE A 272 -2.26 6.78 -1.53
CA ILE A 272 -2.65 5.48 -0.99
C ILE A 272 -1.50 4.97 -0.14
N THR A 273 -1.76 4.71 1.13
CA THR A 273 -0.74 4.25 2.08
C THR A 273 -1.10 2.85 2.52
N VAL A 274 -0.16 1.94 2.37
CA VAL A 274 -0.25 0.55 2.82
C VAL A 274 0.87 0.32 3.83
N ILE A 275 0.52 -0.16 5.01
CA ILE A 275 1.44 -0.45 6.11
C ILE A 275 1.34 -1.94 6.42
N LEU A 276 2.48 -2.64 6.40
CA LEU A 276 2.57 -3.98 6.98
C LEU A 276 2.74 -3.84 8.49
N SER A 277 1.80 -4.43 9.24
CA SER A 277 1.64 -4.25 10.68
C SER A 277 1.66 -5.60 11.39
N PRO A 278 2.41 -5.74 12.51
CA PRO A 278 2.44 -6.98 13.26
C PRO A 278 1.12 -7.27 14.01
N SER A 279 0.23 -6.28 14.15
CA SER A 279 -1.07 -6.43 14.83
C SER A 279 -2.22 -5.89 13.98
N ALA A 280 -3.42 -6.44 14.20
CA ALA A 280 -4.68 -5.94 13.64
C ALA A 280 -5.32 -4.84 14.52
N GLY A 281 -4.88 -4.72 15.78
CA GLY A 281 -5.33 -3.72 16.75
C GLY A 281 -4.69 -2.36 16.49
N VAL A 282 -4.95 -1.78 15.32
CA VAL A 282 -4.25 -0.59 14.83
C VAL A 282 -5.17 0.61 14.80
N MET A 283 -4.61 1.77 15.11
CA MET A 283 -5.23 3.04 14.75
C MET A 283 -4.16 3.96 14.16
N MET A 284 -4.59 4.97 13.42
CA MET A 284 -3.67 5.93 12.84
C MET A 284 -4.26 7.30 12.93
N TRP A 285 -3.51 8.30 13.34
CA TRP A 285 -4.04 9.61 13.70
C TRP A 285 -3.26 10.71 13.03
N ASP A 286 -3.94 11.77 12.60
CA ASP A 286 -3.27 13.00 12.19
C ASP A 286 -2.70 13.70 13.45
N TRP A 287 -1.54 14.34 13.31
CA TRP A 287 -0.83 15.03 14.39
C TRP A 287 -0.44 16.44 13.98
N GLY A 288 -0.90 17.41 14.77
CA GLY A 288 -0.77 18.83 14.43
C GLY A 288 -0.75 19.72 15.66
N MET A 289 -1.03 21.01 15.46
CA MET A 289 -1.21 21.95 16.57
C MET A 289 -2.68 21.96 17.00
N VAL A 290 -2.95 21.57 18.24
CA VAL A 290 -4.26 21.63 18.91
C VAL A 290 -4.14 22.60 20.07
N ASP A 291 -4.98 23.64 20.10
CA ASP A 291 -4.95 24.68 21.13
C ASP A 291 -3.55 25.30 21.38
N GLY A 292 -2.74 25.42 20.32
CA GLY A 292 -1.39 25.99 20.39
C GLY A 292 -0.29 25.00 20.81
N HIS A 293 -0.61 23.72 20.99
CA HIS A 293 0.34 22.67 21.38
C HIS A 293 0.32 21.48 20.41
N PRO A 294 1.44 20.75 20.22
CA PRO A 294 1.43 19.49 19.47
C PRO A 294 0.45 18.46 20.07
N GLY A 295 -0.40 17.88 19.22
CA GLY A 295 -1.41 16.91 19.64
C GLY A 295 -2.16 16.25 18.49
N TYR A 296 -3.04 15.31 18.83
CA TYR A 296 -3.84 14.56 17.87
C TYR A 296 -4.96 15.41 17.26
N VAL A 297 -5.01 15.43 15.93
CA VAL A 297 -6.12 15.98 15.17
C VAL A 297 -7.02 14.80 14.78
N ILE A 298 -8.21 14.74 15.38
CA ILE A 298 -9.08 13.55 15.29
C ILE A 298 -9.88 13.57 13.98
N ASP A 299 -9.54 12.70 13.04
CA ASP A 299 -10.47 12.01 12.14
C ASP A 299 -9.74 10.92 11.30
N PRO A 300 -9.62 9.68 11.78
CA PRO A 300 -9.10 8.63 10.92
C PRO A 300 -10.06 7.51 10.60
N HIS A 301 -10.05 7.17 9.31
CA HIS A 301 -10.51 5.88 8.80
C HIS A 301 -9.32 5.12 8.21
N VAL A 302 -9.04 3.96 8.78
CA VAL A 302 -8.12 2.95 8.22
C VAL A 302 -8.93 1.70 7.85
N LEU A 303 -8.54 1.03 6.78
CA LEU A 303 -8.98 -0.32 6.48
C LEU A 303 -7.92 -1.29 7.00
N VAL A 304 -8.36 -2.41 7.58
CA VAL A 304 -7.45 -3.45 8.08
C VAL A 304 -7.81 -4.76 7.39
N GLY A 305 -6.82 -5.41 6.80
CA GLY A 305 -6.89 -6.78 6.30
C GLY A 305 -5.95 -7.67 7.11
N GLN A 306 -6.39 -8.88 7.42
CA GLN A 306 -5.54 -9.87 8.09
C GLN A 306 -4.80 -10.70 7.02
N GLY A 307 -3.50 -10.91 7.22
CA GLY A 307 -2.68 -11.84 6.44
C GLY A 307 -2.27 -13.07 7.25
N SER A 308 -1.46 -13.93 6.65
CA SER A 308 -0.93 -15.14 7.29
C SER A 308 0.09 -14.84 8.39
N ASP A 309 0.96 -13.86 8.14
CA ASP A 309 2.12 -13.55 9.01
C ASP A 309 2.09 -12.11 9.54
N ASP A 310 1.51 -11.19 8.79
CA ASP A 310 1.33 -9.78 9.15
C ASP A 310 -0.11 -9.34 8.84
N ASN A 311 -0.45 -8.13 9.26
CA ASN A 311 -1.69 -7.44 8.92
C ASN A 311 -1.40 -6.32 7.92
N VAL A 312 -2.36 -6.02 7.06
CA VAL A 312 -2.29 -4.91 6.11
C VAL A 312 -3.18 -3.79 6.61
N VAL A 313 -2.59 -2.63 6.83
CA VAL A 313 -3.34 -1.41 7.14
C VAL A 313 -3.31 -0.50 5.93
N VAL A 314 -4.47 -0.06 5.49
CA VAL A 314 -4.61 0.82 4.33
C VAL A 314 -5.29 2.10 4.76
N ASN A 315 -4.69 3.24 4.39
CA ASN A 315 -5.34 4.54 4.53
C ASN A 315 -5.38 5.25 3.18
N LEU A 316 -6.58 5.73 2.87
CA LEU A 316 -6.96 6.31 1.59
C LEU A 316 -7.30 7.80 1.70
N ASN A 317 -7.00 8.42 2.84
CA ASN A 317 -7.40 9.78 3.19
C ASN A 317 -6.23 10.78 3.22
N PHE A 318 -4.99 10.31 3.11
CA PHE A 318 -3.80 11.14 3.09
C PHE A 318 -3.80 12.14 1.93
N LYS A 319 -4.22 13.37 2.17
CA LYS A 319 -4.18 14.45 1.18
C LYS A 319 -3.25 15.59 1.55
N ARG A 320 -2.78 15.64 2.79
CA ARG A 320 -1.97 16.73 3.31
C ARG A 320 -0.62 16.19 3.76
N PRO A 321 0.47 16.96 3.56
CA PRO A 321 1.79 16.60 4.05
C PRO A 321 1.87 16.91 5.55
N VAL A 322 1.15 16.17 6.38
CA VAL A 322 1.11 16.34 7.84
C VAL A 322 1.64 15.07 8.52
N PRO A 323 2.11 15.14 9.77
CA PRO A 323 2.51 13.94 10.50
C PRO A 323 1.31 13.06 10.88
N TRP A 324 1.56 11.76 10.91
CA TRP A 324 0.62 10.74 11.32
C TRP A 324 1.26 9.81 12.31
N ILE A 325 0.49 9.45 13.32
CA ILE A 325 0.90 8.56 14.40
C ILE A 325 0.13 7.27 14.24
N PHE A 326 0.84 6.19 13.94
CA PHE A 326 0.32 4.85 13.90
C PHE A 326 0.50 4.20 15.27
N THR A 327 -0.60 3.78 15.87
CA THR A 327 -0.67 3.19 17.20
C THR A 327 -1.07 1.72 17.13
N LEU A 328 -0.52 0.93 18.04
CA LEU A 328 -0.86 -0.48 18.23
C LEU A 328 -1.49 -0.67 19.62
N THR A 329 -2.39 -1.65 19.74
CA THR A 329 -2.86 -2.14 21.03
C THR A 329 -1.75 -2.92 21.74
N LEU A 330 -1.67 -2.80 23.07
CA LEU A 330 -0.89 -3.70 23.91
C LEU A 330 -1.60 -5.07 23.94
N ASP A 331 -1.03 -6.05 23.24
CA ASP A 331 -1.47 -7.46 23.33
C ASP A 331 -0.98 -8.11 24.64
#